data_AF-A0A0S7CZM7-F1
#
_entry.id   AF-A0A0S7CZM7-F1
#
_cell.length_a   1.000
_cell.length_b   1.000
_cell.length_c   1.000
_cell.angle_alpha   90.00
_cell.angle_beta   90.00
_cell.angle_gamma   90.00
#
_symmetry.space_group_name_H-M   'P 1'
#
loop_
_entity.id
_entity.type
_entity.pdbx_description
1 polymer ?
#
loop_
_entity_poly.entity_id
_entity_poly.type
_entity_poly.pdbx_seq_one_letter_code
_entity_poly.pdbx_strand_id
1 'polypeptide(L)'
;MVTYSECMDAVFKALSDPTRRDLLDELFREDGQTLSALEARFDMTRFGIMKHLKILEEAGLVVTRRRGREKLHYLNPVPIRLVHDRWVSKYAEPWAAALSDLKTRLESPVEKIFEIYIKTTPERLWEAITDSDTRSKYQFGNTHTADWTPGGHYEMHNPKANGMVLGEGENVEVDPPRRLVQTMRALWGEDVKAEAHHASRGRSNRSAIPAT
;
A
#
# COMPACT_ATOMS: atom_id res chain seq x y z
N MET A 1 -15.98 -5.97 21.98
CA MET A 1 -16.53 -4.75 21.36
C MET A 1 -15.67 -3.59 21.86
N VAL A 2 -15.33 -2.60 21.02
CA VAL A 2 -14.44 -1.45 21.30
C VAL A 2 -12.93 -1.68 20.97
N THR A 3 -12.52 -1.11 19.83
CA THR A 3 -11.15 -0.65 19.42
C THR A 3 -11.23 -0.08 18.00
N TYR A 4 -12.12 -0.60 17.15
CA TYR A 4 -12.40 -0.06 15.80
C TYR A 4 -12.95 1.38 15.80
N SER A 5 -13.61 1.82 16.88
CA SER A 5 -14.21 3.17 16.95
C SER A 5 -13.16 4.25 17.15
N GLU A 6 -12.20 4.05 18.06
CA GLU A 6 -11.21 5.08 18.41
C GLU A 6 -10.22 5.36 17.27
N CYS A 7 -9.79 4.31 16.55
CA CYS A 7 -8.94 4.47 15.36
C CYS A 7 -9.69 5.21 14.23
N MET A 8 -10.98 4.96 14.08
CA MET A 8 -11.79 5.64 13.06
C MET A 8 -12.06 7.11 13.39
N ASP A 9 -12.33 7.44 14.66
CA ASP A 9 -12.50 8.81 15.10
C ASP A 9 -11.22 9.63 14.91
N ALA A 10 -10.05 9.02 15.11
CA ALA A 10 -8.76 9.63 14.81
C ALA A 10 -8.59 9.94 13.31
N VAL A 11 -9.01 9.03 12.42
CA VAL A 11 -9.00 9.25 10.96
C VAL A 11 -9.91 10.40 10.56
N PHE A 12 -11.16 10.43 11.04
CA PHE A 12 -12.08 11.54 10.72
C PHE A 12 -11.58 12.88 11.25
N LYS A 13 -11.07 12.89 12.49
CA LYS A 13 -10.46 14.09 13.07
C LYS A 13 -9.23 14.53 12.30
N ALA A 14 -8.43 13.60 11.79
CA ALA A 14 -7.29 13.92 10.95
C ALA A 14 -7.72 14.49 9.59
N LEU A 15 -8.73 13.92 8.93
CA LEU A 15 -9.17 14.35 7.60
C LEU A 15 -10.02 15.64 7.60
N SER A 16 -10.51 16.10 8.75
CA SER A 16 -11.35 17.31 8.84
C SER A 16 -10.62 18.63 8.57
N ASP A 17 -9.30 18.61 8.47
CA ASP A 17 -8.45 19.78 8.25
C ASP A 17 -7.92 19.80 6.81
N PRO A 18 -8.06 20.92 6.09
CA PRO A 18 -7.63 21.02 4.69
C PRO A 18 -6.13 20.82 4.53
N THR A 19 -5.29 21.42 5.37
CA THR A 19 -3.83 21.25 5.30
C THR A 19 -3.41 19.79 5.44
N ARG A 20 -4.07 19.04 6.33
CA ARG A 20 -3.80 17.60 6.46
C ARG A 20 -4.18 16.81 5.21
N ARG A 21 -5.26 17.19 4.52
CA ARG A 21 -5.63 16.59 3.23
C ARG A 21 -4.62 16.95 2.14
N ASP A 22 -4.20 18.22 2.08
CA ASP A 22 -3.19 18.67 1.13
C ASP A 22 -1.84 17.96 1.34
N LEU A 23 -1.43 17.70 2.59
CA LEU A 23 -0.24 16.90 2.91
C LEU A 23 -0.37 15.44 2.45
N LEU A 24 -1.55 14.84 2.58
CA LEU A 24 -1.80 13.49 2.08
C LEU A 24 -1.80 13.46 0.55
N ASP A 25 -2.37 14.47 -0.11
CA ASP A 25 -2.35 14.62 -1.57
C ASP A 25 -0.92 14.85 -2.10
N GLU A 26 -0.10 15.56 -1.32
CA GLU A 26 1.33 15.73 -1.62
C GLU A 26 2.09 14.40 -1.55
N LEU A 27 1.89 13.63 -0.47
CA LEU A 27 2.50 12.30 -0.31
C LEU A 27 1.92 11.27 -1.30
N PHE A 28 0.68 11.45 -1.75
CA PHE A 28 0.11 10.65 -2.82
C PHE A 28 0.82 10.90 -4.15
N ARG A 29 1.14 12.17 -4.45
CA ARG A 29 1.83 12.55 -5.68
C ARG A 29 3.28 12.10 -5.70
N GLU A 30 3.97 12.25 -4.58
CA GLU A 30 5.36 11.85 -4.41
C GLU A 30 5.55 11.27 -3.00
N ASP A 31 5.73 9.95 -2.94
CA ASP A 31 5.83 9.24 -1.67
C ASP A 31 7.27 9.22 -1.14
N GLY A 32 7.45 9.00 0.16
CA GLY A 32 8.78 8.91 0.77
C GLY A 32 9.53 10.25 0.85
N GLN A 33 8.82 11.36 1.06
CA GLN A 33 9.40 12.69 1.15
C GLN A 33 10.00 12.99 2.52
N THR A 34 11.09 13.78 2.54
CA THR A 34 11.65 14.32 3.78
C THR A 34 10.77 15.46 4.32
N LEU A 35 10.92 15.78 5.61
CA LEU A 35 10.26 16.95 6.19
C LEU A 35 10.62 18.25 5.45
N SER A 36 11.88 18.40 5.01
CA SER A 36 12.31 19.60 4.28
C SER A 36 11.75 19.66 2.86
N ALA A 37 11.51 18.52 2.20
CA ALA A 37 10.85 18.47 0.90
C ALA A 37 9.37 18.89 1.01
N LEU A 38 8.68 18.42 2.05
CA LEU A 38 7.32 18.86 2.35
C LEU A 38 7.29 20.34 2.72
N GLU A 39 8.24 20.83 3.53
CA GLU A 39 8.35 22.26 3.88
C GLU A 39 8.41 23.18 2.66
N ALA A 40 9.11 22.78 1.60
CA ALA A 40 9.22 23.58 0.39
C ALA A 40 7.90 23.73 -0.39
N ARG A 41 6.87 22.93 -0.09
CA ARG A 41 5.61 22.87 -0.84
C ARG A 41 4.42 23.52 -0.13
N PHE A 42 4.59 23.96 1.11
CA PHE A 42 3.52 24.57 1.90
C PHE A 42 3.95 25.93 2.44
N ASP A 43 3.05 26.92 2.35
CA ASP A 43 3.25 28.23 2.96
C ASP A 43 2.96 28.19 4.47
N MET A 44 3.78 27.44 5.21
CA MET A 44 3.71 27.39 6.67
C MET A 44 5.04 27.00 7.30
N THR A 45 5.14 27.27 8.61
CA THR A 45 6.35 26.94 9.37
C THR A 45 6.59 25.43 9.43
N ARG A 46 7.87 25.04 9.48
CA ARG A 46 8.29 23.65 9.74
C ARG A 46 7.59 23.02 10.95
N PHE A 47 7.42 23.78 12.03
CA PHE A 47 6.71 23.33 13.23
C PHE A 47 5.23 23.05 12.97
N GLY A 48 4.58 23.85 12.12
CA GLY A 48 3.21 23.60 11.65
C GLY A 48 3.11 22.25 10.93
N ILE A 49 3.98 22.02 9.95
CA ILE A 49 4.02 20.75 9.20
C ILE A 49 4.27 19.57 10.13
N MET A 50 5.24 19.67 11.04
CA MET A 50 5.51 18.61 12.02
C MET A 50 4.30 18.27 12.88
N LYS A 51 3.51 19.28 13.28
CA LYS A 51 2.29 19.08 14.05
C LYS A 51 1.23 18.33 13.23
N HIS A 52 1.04 18.71 11.97
CA HIS A 52 0.11 18.03 11.07
C HIS A 52 0.55 16.59 10.79
N LEU A 53 1.83 16.37 10.47
CA LEU A 53 2.40 15.03 10.26
C LEU A 53 2.25 14.14 11.49
N LYS A 54 2.47 14.67 12.70
CA LYS A 54 2.27 13.91 13.93
C LYS A 54 0.82 13.43 14.09
N ILE A 55 -0.16 14.28 13.81
CA ILE A 55 -1.59 13.90 13.86
C ILE A 55 -1.91 12.83 12.80
N LEU A 56 -1.34 12.97 11.60
CA LEU A 56 -1.49 11.99 10.53
C LEU A 56 -0.83 10.64 10.88
N GLU A 57 0.35 10.67 11.50
CA GLU A 57 1.06 9.48 12.02
C GLU A 57 0.23 8.80 13.12
N GLU A 58 -0.33 9.55 14.07
CA GLU A 58 -1.20 9.03 15.14
C GLU A 58 -2.51 8.42 14.60
N ALA A 59 -3.05 8.97 13.50
CA ALA A 59 -4.21 8.41 12.81
C ALA A 59 -3.86 7.25 11.86
N GLY A 60 -2.57 6.89 11.75
CA GLY A 60 -2.07 5.85 10.85
C GLY A 60 -2.17 6.21 9.37
N LEU A 61 -2.45 7.47 9.02
CA LEU A 61 -2.56 7.96 7.63
C LEU A 61 -1.18 8.29 7.02
N VAL A 62 -0.16 8.46 7.86
CA VAL A 62 1.25 8.61 7.44
C VAL A 62 2.11 7.63 8.21
N VAL A 63 2.99 6.93 7.49
CA VAL A 63 4.00 6.03 8.04
C VAL A 63 5.38 6.64 7.83
N THR A 64 6.33 6.37 8.71
CA THR A 64 7.67 6.95 8.58
C THR A 64 8.76 5.90 8.62
N ARG A 65 9.77 6.10 7.77
CA ARG A 65 10.92 5.20 7.66
C ARG A 65 12.21 5.99 7.70
N ARG A 66 13.19 5.50 8.45
CA ARG A 66 14.54 6.06 8.44
C ARG A 66 15.36 5.45 7.30
N ARG A 67 15.98 6.32 6.50
CA ARG A 67 16.97 5.95 5.48
C ARG A 67 18.24 6.76 5.70
N GLY A 68 19.27 6.12 6.25
CA GLY A 68 20.47 6.82 6.68
C GLY A 68 20.15 7.85 7.77
N ARG A 69 20.41 9.14 7.51
CA ARG A 69 20.13 10.24 8.44
C ARG A 69 18.75 10.88 8.23
N GLU A 70 18.02 10.47 7.20
CA GLU A 70 16.75 11.09 6.82
C GLU A 70 15.55 10.31 7.36
N LYS A 71 14.53 11.05 7.81
CA LYS A 71 13.18 10.52 8.11
C LYS A 71 12.29 10.81 6.90
N LEU A 72 11.85 9.75 6.24
CA LEU A 72 10.97 9.79 5.08
C LEU A 72 9.54 9.49 5.54
N HIS A 73 8.58 10.21 4.96
CA HIS A 73 7.16 10.11 5.28
C HIS A 73 6.43 9.50 4.09
N TYR A 74 5.55 8.56 4.39
CA TYR A 74 4.82 7.79 3.40
C TYR A 74 3.32 7.87 3.62
N LEU A 75 2.53 7.97 2.56
CA LEU A 75 1.08 7.86 2.65
C LEU A 75 0.69 6.43 3.02
N ASN A 76 -0.14 6.27 4.05
CA ASN A 76 -0.80 5.00 4.33
C ASN A 76 -2.32 5.11 4.05
N PRO A 77 -2.81 4.57 2.92
CA PRO A 77 -4.21 4.69 2.54
C PRO A 77 -5.13 3.67 3.24
N VAL A 78 -4.58 2.74 4.03
CA VAL A 78 -5.36 1.65 4.66
C VAL A 78 -6.47 2.18 5.57
N PRO A 79 -6.24 3.15 6.47
CA PRO A 79 -7.30 3.63 7.34
C PRO A 79 -8.48 4.26 6.56
N ILE A 80 -8.20 4.90 5.41
CA ILE A 80 -9.23 5.46 4.53
C ILE A 80 -10.06 4.33 3.91
N ARG A 81 -9.41 3.25 3.45
CA ARG A 81 -10.10 2.07 2.92
C ARG A 81 -10.99 1.40 3.97
N LEU A 82 -10.51 1.27 5.21
CA LEU A 82 -11.31 0.71 6.30
C LEU A 82 -12.54 1.57 6.63
N VAL A 83 -12.43 2.90 6.54
CA VAL A 83 -13.59 3.81 6.64
C VAL A 83 -14.55 3.59 5.48
N HIS A 84 -14.03 3.54 4.25
CA HIS A 84 -14.83 3.26 3.07
C HIS A 84 -15.61 1.94 3.22
N ASP A 85 -14.94 0.84 3.58
CA ASP A 85 -15.54 -0.50 3.64
C ASP A 85 -16.61 -0.63 4.73
N ARG A 86 -16.55 0.20 5.78
CA ARG A 86 -17.60 0.27 6.80
C ARG A 86 -18.90 0.89 6.26
N TRP A 87 -18.82 1.86 5.36
CA TRP A 87 -19.96 2.70 4.95
C TRP A 87 -20.45 2.42 3.53
N VAL A 88 -19.54 2.04 2.63
CA VAL A 88 -19.86 1.61 1.28
C VAL A 88 -20.26 0.15 1.35
N SER A 89 -21.56 -0.11 1.38
CA SER A 89 -22.10 -1.46 1.49
C SER A 89 -21.60 -2.38 0.37
N LYS A 90 -21.71 -3.69 0.62
CA LYS A 90 -21.45 -4.77 -0.36
C LYS A 90 -22.14 -4.58 -1.73
N TYR A 91 -23.19 -3.75 -1.81
CA TYR A 91 -23.95 -3.47 -3.03
C TYR A 91 -23.42 -2.29 -3.85
N ALA A 92 -22.78 -1.30 -3.22
CA ALA A 92 -22.26 -0.11 -3.91
C ALA A 92 -20.78 -0.24 -4.27
N GLU A 93 -20.06 -1.10 -3.55
CA GLU A 93 -18.63 -1.32 -3.70
C GLU A 93 -18.19 -1.75 -5.13
N PRO A 94 -18.88 -2.66 -5.85
CA PRO A 94 -18.47 -3.05 -7.20
C PRO A 94 -18.53 -1.89 -8.21
N TRP A 95 -19.52 -1.01 -8.06
CA TRP A 95 -19.72 0.11 -8.98
C TRP A 95 -18.81 1.29 -8.64
N ALA A 96 -18.63 1.59 -7.35
CA ALA A 96 -17.70 2.61 -6.88
C ALA A 96 -16.23 2.25 -7.21
N ALA A 97 -15.84 0.99 -7.03
CA ALA A 97 -14.51 0.51 -7.38
C ALA A 97 -14.24 0.60 -8.89
N ALA A 98 -15.20 0.18 -9.74
CA ALA A 98 -15.04 0.22 -11.19
C ALA A 98 -14.81 1.65 -11.73
N LEU A 99 -15.49 2.65 -11.16
CA LEU A 99 -15.31 4.06 -11.54
C LEU A 99 -13.97 4.63 -11.04
N SER A 100 -13.51 4.24 -9.85
CA SER A 100 -12.20 4.63 -9.31
C SER A 100 -11.03 3.99 -10.08
N ASP A 101 -11.16 2.71 -10.44
CA ASP A 101 -10.17 1.99 -11.25
C ASP A 101 -10.05 2.60 -12.64
N LEU A 102 -11.18 3.00 -13.24
CA LEU A 102 -11.18 3.71 -14.52
C LEU A 102 -10.40 5.03 -14.44
N LYS A 103 -10.59 5.81 -13.37
CA LYS A 103 -9.83 7.05 -13.13
C LYS A 103 -8.34 6.75 -12.92
N THR A 104 -8.02 5.79 -12.06
CA THR A 104 -6.64 5.47 -11.68
C THR A 104 -5.85 4.92 -12.86
N ARG A 105 -6.46 4.11 -13.72
CA ARG A 105 -5.82 3.55 -14.92
C ARG A 105 -5.45 4.62 -15.96
N LEU A 106 -5.98 5.83 -15.80
CA LEU A 106 -5.64 6.99 -16.64
C LEU A 106 -4.50 7.84 -16.03
N GLU A 107 -4.01 7.50 -14.83
CA GLU A 107 -3.01 8.27 -14.07
C GLU A 107 -1.78 7.38 -13.73
N SER A 108 -0.56 7.87 -14.02
CA SER A 108 0.75 7.16 -14.04
C SER A 108 1.16 6.35 -12.78
N PRO A 109 2.10 5.39 -12.88
CA PRO A 109 2.46 4.49 -11.78
C PRO A 109 3.25 5.16 -10.62
N VAL A 110 2.92 4.77 -9.39
CA VAL A 110 3.51 5.24 -8.12
C VAL A 110 4.06 4.06 -7.30
N GLU A 111 5.20 4.24 -6.63
CA GLU A 111 5.77 3.29 -5.64
C GLU A 111 4.89 3.28 -4.39
N LYS A 112 4.39 2.10 -3.95
CA LYS A 112 3.39 2.00 -2.87
C LYS A 112 3.86 1.15 -1.71
N ILE A 113 3.77 1.69 -0.49
CA ILE A 113 4.02 0.97 0.77
C ILE A 113 2.73 0.95 1.59
N PHE A 114 2.32 -0.23 2.06
CA PHE A 114 1.15 -0.40 2.91
C PHE A 114 1.59 -0.97 4.27
N GLU A 115 1.10 -0.39 5.37
CA GLU A 115 1.30 -0.94 6.71
C GLU A 115 -0.07 -1.14 7.39
N ILE A 116 -0.29 -2.35 7.91
CA ILE A 116 -1.54 -2.76 8.56
C ILE A 116 -1.23 -3.47 9.87
N TYR A 117 -2.01 -3.18 10.91
CA TYR A 117 -1.94 -3.90 12.19
C TYR A 117 -3.12 -4.85 12.29
N ILE A 118 -2.85 -6.15 12.18
CA ILE A 118 -3.88 -7.20 12.27
C ILE A 118 -3.75 -7.87 13.63
N LYS A 119 -4.81 -7.77 14.46
CA LYS A 119 -4.86 -8.49 15.73
C LYS A 119 -5.09 -9.99 15.50
N THR A 120 -4.01 -10.72 15.27
CA THR A 120 -3.95 -12.17 15.04
C THR A 120 -2.62 -12.73 15.55
N THR A 121 -2.37 -14.02 15.42
CA THR A 121 -1.02 -14.58 15.65
C THR A 121 -0.18 -14.50 14.37
N PRO A 122 1.15 -14.34 14.45
CA PRO A 122 2.02 -14.35 13.28
C PRO A 122 1.80 -15.56 12.37
N GLU A 123 1.55 -16.74 12.94
CA GLU A 123 1.32 -17.98 12.19
C GLU A 123 0.04 -17.91 11.35
N ARG A 124 -1.05 -17.40 11.92
CA ARG A 124 -2.33 -17.22 11.22
C ARG A 124 -2.22 -16.15 10.15
N LEU A 125 -1.44 -15.09 10.39
CA LEU A 125 -1.18 -14.08 9.37
C LEU A 125 -0.35 -14.67 8.24
N TRP A 126 0.71 -15.43 8.57
CA TRP A 126 1.57 -16.10 7.61
C TRP A 126 0.78 -17.04 6.70
N GLU A 127 -0.02 -17.92 7.30
CA GLU A 127 -0.92 -18.81 6.58
C GLU A 127 -1.82 -18.02 5.62
N ALA A 128 -2.45 -16.94 6.09
CA ALA A 128 -3.33 -16.12 5.26
C ALA A 128 -2.62 -15.42 4.08
N ILE A 129 -1.32 -15.08 4.20
CA ILE A 129 -0.54 -14.41 3.14
C ILE A 129 0.18 -15.35 2.18
N THR A 130 0.37 -16.61 2.55
CA THR A 130 0.95 -17.66 1.69
C THR A 130 -0.11 -18.60 1.10
N ASP A 131 -1.28 -18.70 1.71
CA ASP A 131 -2.41 -19.47 1.19
C ASP A 131 -3.00 -18.79 -0.04
N SER A 132 -3.03 -19.51 -1.17
CA SER A 132 -3.43 -18.95 -2.46
C SER A 132 -4.90 -18.52 -2.49
N ASP A 133 -5.78 -19.27 -1.83
CA ASP A 133 -7.22 -19.00 -1.81
C ASP A 133 -7.54 -17.77 -0.95
N THR A 134 -6.94 -17.67 0.22
CA THR A 134 -7.09 -16.52 1.12
C THR A 134 -6.45 -15.27 0.51
N ARG A 135 -5.26 -15.39 -0.10
CA ARG A 135 -4.58 -14.29 -0.78
C ARG A 135 -5.35 -13.69 -1.93
N SER A 136 -6.02 -14.53 -2.72
CA SER A 136 -6.82 -14.06 -3.85
C SER A 136 -7.92 -13.06 -3.45
N LYS A 137 -8.47 -13.17 -2.23
CA LYS A 137 -9.59 -12.32 -1.75
C LYS A 137 -9.19 -10.85 -1.58
N TYR A 138 -7.95 -10.56 -1.22
CA TYR A 138 -7.44 -9.20 -1.03
C TYR A 138 -6.41 -8.78 -2.08
N GLN A 139 -6.13 -9.64 -3.06
CA GLN A 139 -5.36 -9.32 -4.27
C GLN A 139 -6.23 -9.29 -5.54
N PHE A 140 -7.45 -8.76 -5.43
CA PHE A 140 -8.37 -8.55 -6.57
C PHE A 140 -8.67 -9.84 -7.38
N GLY A 141 -8.69 -11.00 -6.73
CA GLY A 141 -8.91 -12.30 -7.35
C GLY A 141 -7.67 -12.95 -7.96
N ASN A 142 -6.49 -12.34 -7.79
CA ASN A 142 -5.24 -12.89 -8.30
C ASN A 142 -4.68 -14.00 -7.41
N THR A 143 -4.36 -15.15 -7.98
CA THR A 143 -3.66 -16.24 -7.32
C THR A 143 -2.16 -16.14 -7.54
N HIS A 144 -1.37 -16.70 -6.62
CA HIS A 144 0.08 -16.71 -6.70
C HIS A 144 0.57 -18.15 -6.71
N THR A 145 1.44 -18.47 -7.66
CA THR A 145 2.15 -19.75 -7.66
C THR A 145 3.59 -19.47 -7.27
N ALA A 146 4.00 -19.93 -6.10
CA ALA A 146 5.32 -19.69 -5.52
C ALA A 146 5.72 -20.84 -4.60
N ASP A 147 7.01 -21.18 -4.59
CA ASP A 147 7.57 -22.17 -3.66
C ASP A 147 7.95 -21.56 -2.29
N TRP A 148 7.69 -20.25 -2.10
CA TRP A 148 7.97 -19.49 -0.87
C TRP A 148 9.40 -19.68 -0.31
N THR A 149 10.39 -19.80 -1.18
CA THR A 149 11.81 -19.85 -0.83
C THR A 149 12.48 -18.51 -1.14
N PRO A 150 13.49 -18.07 -0.35
CA PRO A 150 14.30 -16.90 -0.71
C PRO A 150 14.96 -17.08 -2.09
N GLY A 151 14.86 -16.06 -2.95
CA GLY A 151 15.28 -16.10 -4.35
C GLY A 151 14.32 -16.85 -5.28
N GLY A 152 13.26 -17.47 -4.75
CA GLY A 152 12.28 -18.20 -5.55
C GLY A 152 11.45 -17.26 -6.43
N HIS A 153 11.21 -17.68 -7.66
CA HIS A 153 10.31 -16.98 -8.58
C HIS A 153 8.84 -17.21 -8.18
N TYR A 154 7.98 -16.25 -8.49
CA TYR A 154 6.54 -16.44 -8.42
C TYR A 154 5.83 -15.81 -9.61
N GLU A 155 4.70 -16.41 -9.96
CA GLU A 155 3.78 -15.89 -10.98
C GLU A 155 2.44 -15.51 -10.37
N MET A 156 1.82 -14.49 -10.93
CA MET A 156 0.49 -14.03 -10.58
C MET A 156 -0.50 -14.29 -11.71
N HIS A 157 -1.56 -15.03 -11.39
CA HIS A 157 -2.58 -15.47 -12.32
C HIS A 157 -3.96 -14.95 -11.91
N ASN A 158 -4.90 -14.84 -12.86
CA ASN A 158 -6.30 -14.57 -12.53
C ASN A 158 -7.20 -15.49 -13.37
N PRO A 159 -8.19 -16.17 -12.77
CA PRO A 159 -9.12 -17.02 -13.53
C PRO A 159 -9.85 -16.29 -14.67
N LYS A 160 -10.03 -14.97 -14.57
CA LYS A 160 -10.67 -14.14 -15.59
C LYS A 160 -9.74 -13.71 -16.72
N ALA A 161 -8.44 -13.99 -16.62
CA ALA A 161 -7.43 -13.58 -17.59
C ALA A 161 -7.16 -14.64 -18.68
N ASN A 162 -8.01 -15.68 -18.80
CA ASN A 162 -7.91 -16.72 -19.82
C ASN A 162 -6.51 -17.36 -19.97
N GLY A 163 -5.83 -17.58 -18.85
CA GLY A 163 -4.48 -18.19 -18.82
C GLY A 163 -3.32 -17.21 -19.04
N MET A 164 -3.58 -15.91 -19.15
CA MET A 164 -2.53 -14.89 -19.19
C MET A 164 -1.93 -14.67 -17.80
N VAL A 165 -0.60 -14.71 -17.70
CA VAL A 165 0.15 -14.28 -16.52
C VAL A 165 0.02 -12.76 -16.39
N LEU A 166 -0.48 -12.30 -15.25
CA LEU A 166 -0.72 -10.88 -14.99
C LEU A 166 0.49 -10.19 -14.37
N GLY A 167 1.35 -10.94 -13.70
CA GLY A 167 2.57 -10.40 -13.12
C GLY A 167 3.53 -11.50 -12.69
N GLU A 168 4.77 -11.12 -12.47
CA GLU A 168 5.85 -12.01 -12.05
C GLU A 168 6.71 -11.31 -10.98
N GLY A 169 7.48 -12.08 -10.22
CA GLY A 169 8.40 -11.51 -9.25
C GLY A 169 9.31 -12.53 -8.59
N GLU A 170 10.09 -12.04 -7.63
CA GLU A 170 11.05 -12.83 -6.85
C GLU A 170 10.78 -12.63 -5.35
N ASN A 171 10.90 -13.70 -4.60
CA ASN A 171 10.88 -13.70 -3.14
C ASN A 171 12.23 -13.18 -2.62
N VAL A 172 12.33 -11.88 -2.34
CA VAL A 172 13.57 -11.25 -1.87
C VAL A 172 13.96 -11.75 -0.48
N GLU A 173 12.97 -11.91 0.40
CA GLU A 173 13.18 -12.34 1.78
C GLU A 173 11.99 -13.19 2.22
N VAL A 174 12.27 -14.35 2.82
CA VAL A 174 11.26 -15.23 3.40
C VAL A 174 11.78 -15.71 4.75
N ASP A 175 11.20 -15.23 5.84
CA ASP A 175 11.49 -15.61 7.23
C ASP A 175 10.16 -15.91 7.94
N PRO A 176 9.64 -17.15 7.83
CA PRO A 176 8.37 -17.53 8.44
C PRO A 176 8.44 -17.52 9.98
N PRO A 177 7.39 -17.08 10.70
CA PRO A 177 6.17 -16.42 10.20
C PRO A 177 6.29 -14.88 10.18
N ARG A 178 7.51 -14.33 10.26
CA ARG A 178 7.77 -12.93 10.62
C ARG A 178 7.83 -11.96 9.45
N ARG A 179 8.28 -12.43 8.28
CA ARG A 179 8.60 -11.52 7.18
C ARG A 179 8.57 -12.17 5.80
N LEU A 180 7.87 -11.52 4.89
CA LEU A 180 7.86 -11.81 3.46
C LEU A 180 8.09 -10.52 2.68
N VAL A 181 9.10 -10.51 1.81
CA VAL A 181 9.40 -9.41 0.90
C VAL A 181 9.45 -9.93 -0.53
N GLN A 182 8.69 -9.30 -1.41
CA GLN A 182 8.58 -9.69 -2.81
C GLN A 182 8.84 -8.50 -3.74
N THR A 183 9.46 -8.76 -4.89
CA THR A 183 9.42 -7.84 -6.03
C THR A 183 8.15 -8.11 -6.83
N MET A 184 7.59 -7.12 -7.52
CA MET A 184 6.46 -7.35 -8.42
C MET A 184 6.65 -6.60 -9.73
N ARG A 185 6.52 -7.32 -10.84
CA ARG A 185 6.48 -6.79 -12.20
C ARG A 185 5.13 -7.10 -12.82
N ALA A 186 4.40 -6.06 -13.22
CA ALA A 186 3.14 -6.22 -13.94
C ALA A 186 3.41 -6.60 -15.41
N LEU A 187 2.65 -7.56 -15.92
CA LEU A 187 2.76 -8.10 -17.28
C LEU A 187 1.48 -7.92 -18.10
N TRP A 188 0.47 -7.22 -17.58
CA TRP A 188 -0.75 -6.91 -18.34
C TRP A 188 -0.52 -5.71 -19.28
N GLY A 189 -0.62 -5.90 -20.60
CA GLY A 189 -0.44 -4.82 -21.59
C GLY A 189 1.02 -4.54 -21.97
N GLU A 190 1.27 -4.16 -23.24
CA GLU A 190 2.62 -3.88 -23.74
C GLU A 190 3.19 -2.54 -23.22
N ASP A 191 2.32 -1.57 -22.98
CA ASP A 191 2.58 -0.28 -22.34
C ASP A 191 3.15 -0.46 -20.92
N VAL A 192 2.52 -1.31 -20.11
CA VAL A 192 2.95 -1.62 -18.74
C VAL A 192 4.26 -2.42 -18.73
N LYS A 193 4.45 -3.34 -19.68
CA LYS A 193 5.70 -4.07 -19.85
C LYS A 193 6.87 -3.15 -20.20
N ALA A 194 6.64 -2.12 -21.02
CA ALA A 194 7.65 -1.14 -21.42
C ALA A 194 8.07 -0.22 -20.25
N GLU A 195 7.14 0.19 -19.38
CA GLU A 195 7.45 0.97 -18.19
C GLU A 195 8.30 0.19 -17.17
N ALA A 196 8.05 -1.12 -17.01
CA ALA A 196 8.87 -1.99 -16.16
C ALA A 196 10.34 -2.07 -16.61
N HIS A 197 10.62 -1.94 -17.91
CA HIS A 197 11.99 -1.90 -18.43
C HIS A 197 12.72 -0.59 -18.10
N HIS A 198 12.02 0.52 -17.91
CA HIS A 198 12.63 1.81 -17.52
C HIS A 198 12.93 1.90 -16.02
N ALA A 199 12.13 1.26 -15.15
CA ALA A 199 12.37 1.19 -13.70
C ALA A 199 13.53 0.25 -13.31
N SER A 200 13.94 -0.66 -14.21
CA SER A 200 15.01 -1.64 -13.99
C SER A 200 16.41 -1.03 -13.81
N ARG A 201 16.60 0.26 -14.12
CA ARG A 201 17.75 1.05 -13.67
C ARG A 201 17.51 1.59 -12.25
N GLY A 202 17.28 0.68 -11.29
CA GLY A 202 17.50 0.95 -9.87
C GLY A 202 16.30 0.98 -8.91
N ARG A 203 15.06 0.68 -9.31
CA ARG A 203 13.91 0.63 -8.37
C ARG A 203 13.01 -0.57 -8.60
N SER A 204 13.10 -1.55 -7.70
CA SER A 204 12.11 -2.63 -7.54
C SER A 204 11.08 -2.19 -6.52
N ASN A 205 9.79 -2.24 -6.88
CA ASN A 205 8.68 -2.07 -5.94
C ASN A 205 8.76 -3.20 -4.90
N ARG A 206 9.12 -2.89 -3.65
CA ARG A 206 9.32 -3.87 -2.57
C ARG A 206 8.15 -3.79 -1.62
N SER A 207 7.24 -4.77 -1.68
CA SER A 207 6.20 -4.91 -0.67
C SER A 207 6.74 -5.77 0.49
N ALA A 208 6.73 -5.21 1.70
CA ALA A 208 7.10 -5.92 2.92
C ALA A 208 5.87 -5.96 3.83
N ILE A 209 5.44 -7.16 4.22
CA ILE A 209 4.36 -7.33 5.21
C ILE A 209 5.03 -7.81 6.50
N PRO A 210 5.20 -6.93 7.51
CA PRO A 210 5.68 -7.34 8.82
C PRO A 210 4.57 -8.08 9.58
N ALA A 211 4.88 -9.21 10.20
CA ALA A 211 4.03 -9.81 11.22
C ALA A 211 4.51 -9.35 12.61
N THR A 212 3.68 -8.56 13.31
CA THR A 212 3.89 -8.14 14.70
C THR A 212 2.76 -8.63 15.57
#